data_AF-A0A1I8HY52-F1
#
_entry.id   AF-A0A1I8HY52-F1
#
_cell.length_a   1.000
_cell.length_b   1.000
_cell.length_c   1.000
_cell.angle_alpha   90.00
_cell.angle_beta   90.00
_cell.angle_gamma   90.00
#
_symmetry.space_group_name_H-M   'P 1'
#
loop_
_entity.id
_entity.type
_entity.pdbx_description
1 polymer ?
#
loop_
_entity_poly.entity_id
_entity_poly.type
_entity_poly.pdbx_seq_one_letter_code
_entity_poly.pdbx_strand_id
1 'polypeptide(L)'
;MLNMKQVSMLSACKILQPLKCFSAFLVCLLLMALLAPAKSDISYSEADKKAFVDVHNKLRGNAKPEAEAMNAVKWSAELECLAIKAAYTCVFEHSAGSEYQNKGENIYEGSNSSPKYVVTKWHNETHHYDHNTGKCKPGKGCGHYTQVMTAAVLEIGCGIKRGCGGSDLVFCVYSHGNGIYKQGPKCSKCPAERPCDTKTGLCTGKAQTSFPDGSVNCLPKKGAGLNLPTSLTWIGLLLHAGLMALSLFPGAFRL
;
A
#
# COMPACT_ATOMS: atom_id res chain seq x y z
N MET A 1 63.18 -22.24 -31.39
CA MET A 1 62.78 -20.83 -31.51
C MET A 1 61.27 -20.77 -31.69
N LEU A 2 60.52 -20.52 -30.62
CA LEU A 2 59.06 -20.32 -30.68
C LEU A 2 58.79 -18.90 -31.21
N ASN A 3 58.00 -18.82 -32.29
CA ASN A 3 57.75 -17.60 -33.03
C ASN A 3 56.82 -16.65 -32.24
N MET A 4 57.23 -15.40 -32.06
CA MET A 4 56.60 -14.33 -31.26
C MET A 4 55.17 -13.91 -31.69
N LYS A 5 54.54 -14.57 -32.66
CA LYS A 5 53.21 -14.19 -33.18
C LYS A 5 52.01 -14.85 -32.47
N GLN A 6 52.21 -15.79 -31.55
CA GLN A 6 51.09 -16.42 -30.82
C GLN A 6 50.79 -15.84 -29.44
N VAL A 7 51.57 -14.87 -28.95
CA VAL A 7 51.37 -14.32 -27.59
C VAL A 7 50.35 -13.16 -27.55
N SER A 8 49.98 -12.52 -28.68
CA SER A 8 49.09 -11.34 -28.62
C SER A 8 47.59 -11.65 -28.65
N MET A 9 47.15 -12.81 -29.15
CA MET A 9 45.71 -13.11 -29.25
C MET A 9 45.09 -13.67 -27.96
N LEU A 10 45.89 -14.22 -27.05
CA LEU A 10 45.41 -14.77 -25.77
C LEU A 10 45.13 -13.69 -24.71
N SER A 11 45.71 -12.49 -24.83
CA SER A 11 45.47 -11.38 -23.89
C SER A 11 44.21 -10.57 -24.19
N ALA A 12 43.78 -10.46 -25.45
CA ALA A 12 42.57 -9.71 -25.82
C ALA A 12 41.27 -10.43 -25.39
N CYS A 13 41.28 -11.77 -25.34
CA CYS A 13 40.10 -12.57 -25.01
C CYS A 13 39.68 -12.42 -23.52
N LYS A 14 40.63 -12.20 -22.60
CA LYS A 14 40.35 -12.07 -21.15
C LYS A 14 39.80 -10.70 -20.74
N ILE A 15 39.98 -9.66 -21.57
CA ILE A 15 39.54 -8.28 -21.28
C ILE A 15 38.22 -7.94 -21.98
N LEU A 16 37.90 -8.59 -23.11
CA LEU A 16 36.63 -8.39 -23.82
C LEU A 16 35.42 -9.08 -23.15
N GLN A 17 35.61 -10.19 -22.44
CA GLN A 17 34.55 -10.88 -21.69
C GLN A 17 33.93 -10.01 -20.58
N PRO A 18 34.69 -9.34 -19.70
CA PRO A 18 34.09 -8.51 -18.66
C PRO A 18 33.37 -7.26 -19.20
N LEU A 19 33.82 -6.65 -20.30
CA LEU A 19 33.11 -5.51 -20.92
C LEU A 19 31.75 -5.90 -21.52
N LYS A 20 31.66 -7.07 -22.17
CA LYS A 20 30.39 -7.59 -22.70
C LYS A 20 29.43 -7.96 -21.58
N CYS A 21 29.93 -8.54 -20.49
CA CYS A 21 29.13 -8.81 -19.29
C CYS A 21 28.68 -7.53 -18.57
N PHE A 22 29.51 -6.50 -18.52
CA PHE A 22 29.17 -5.21 -17.91
C PHE A 22 28.11 -4.45 -18.72
N SER A 23 28.24 -4.47 -20.05
CA SER A 23 27.24 -3.91 -20.98
C SER A 23 25.90 -4.65 -20.86
N ALA A 24 25.91 -5.98 -20.84
CA ALA A 24 24.69 -6.78 -20.64
C ALA A 24 24.05 -6.53 -19.26
N PHE A 25 24.85 -6.33 -18.21
CA PHE A 25 24.36 -6.00 -16.87
C PHE A 25 23.73 -4.60 -16.81
N LEU A 26 24.35 -3.59 -17.42
CA LEU A 26 23.79 -2.23 -17.52
C LEU A 26 22.51 -2.21 -18.36
N VAL A 27 22.48 -2.92 -19.48
CA VAL A 27 21.28 -3.09 -20.31
C VAL A 27 20.18 -3.78 -19.52
N CYS A 28 20.50 -4.82 -18.74
CA CYS A 28 19.55 -5.50 -17.86
C CYS A 28 19.05 -4.59 -16.73
N LEU A 29 19.92 -3.81 -16.08
CA LEU A 29 19.50 -2.83 -15.06
C LEU A 29 18.61 -1.73 -15.64
N LEU A 30 18.91 -1.22 -16.84
CA LEU A 30 18.07 -0.26 -17.53
C LEU A 30 16.73 -0.88 -17.93
N LEU A 31 16.71 -2.09 -18.50
CA LEU A 31 15.48 -2.84 -18.80
C LEU A 31 14.64 -3.08 -17.53
N MET A 32 15.26 -3.46 -16.41
CA MET A 32 14.56 -3.66 -15.13
C MET A 32 14.01 -2.35 -14.56
N ALA A 33 14.70 -1.22 -14.74
CA ALA A 33 14.21 0.09 -14.35
C ALA A 33 13.05 0.60 -15.24
N LEU A 34 13.10 0.32 -16.55
CA LEU A 34 12.02 0.62 -17.51
C LEU A 34 10.80 -0.30 -17.33
N LEU A 35 10.99 -1.51 -16.81
CA LEU A 35 9.91 -2.47 -16.52
C LEU A 35 9.35 -2.35 -15.10
N ALA A 36 9.90 -1.47 -14.25
CA ALA A 36 9.36 -1.25 -12.92
C ALA A 36 7.94 -0.67 -13.03
N PRO A 37 6.92 -1.32 -12.46
CA PRO A 37 5.56 -0.82 -12.55
C PRO A 37 5.47 0.54 -11.86
N ALA A 38 4.91 1.53 -12.55
CA ALA A 38 4.59 2.82 -11.96
C ALA A 38 3.69 2.60 -10.74
N LYS A 39 3.96 3.31 -9.64
CA LYS A 39 3.14 3.23 -8.43
C LYS A 39 1.73 3.68 -8.79
N SER A 40 0.73 2.84 -8.55
CA SER A 40 -0.68 3.17 -8.80
C SER A 40 -1.05 4.46 -8.08
N ASP A 41 -1.64 5.43 -8.76
CA ASP A 41 -2.04 6.69 -8.11
C ASP A 41 -3.29 6.56 -7.24
N ILE A 42 -3.97 5.40 -7.28
CA ILE A 42 -5.32 5.22 -6.75
C ILE A 42 -5.46 4.04 -5.79
N SER A 43 -4.37 3.33 -5.52
CA SER A 43 -4.37 2.16 -4.63
C SER A 43 -3.01 1.91 -3.98
N TYR A 44 -3.05 1.06 -2.95
CA TYR A 44 -1.86 0.54 -2.28
C TYR A 44 -1.43 -0.80 -2.88
N SER A 45 -0.12 -1.09 -2.82
CA SER A 45 0.43 -2.39 -3.19
C SER A 45 0.03 -3.46 -2.16
N GLU A 46 0.04 -4.74 -2.52
CA GLU A 46 -0.25 -5.83 -1.55
C GLU A 46 0.69 -5.80 -0.32
N ALA A 47 1.95 -5.41 -0.52
CA ALA A 47 2.90 -5.21 0.58
C ALA A 47 2.46 -4.06 1.51
N ASP A 48 1.96 -2.95 0.95
CA ASP A 48 1.43 -1.83 1.73
C ASP A 48 0.14 -2.21 2.48
N LYS A 49 -0.78 -2.94 1.85
CA LYS A 49 -2.00 -3.46 2.48
C LYS A 49 -1.67 -4.33 3.69
N LYS A 50 -0.72 -5.24 3.52
CA LYS A 50 -0.19 -6.05 4.64
C LYS A 50 0.42 -5.16 5.72
N ALA A 51 1.20 -4.15 5.35
CA ALA A 51 1.82 -3.25 6.31
C ALA A 51 0.79 -2.43 7.11
N PHE A 52 -0.34 -2.02 6.52
CA PHE A 52 -1.45 -1.41 7.27
C PHE A 52 -1.97 -2.34 8.37
N VAL A 53 -2.26 -3.60 8.03
CA VAL A 53 -2.73 -4.60 9.00
C VAL A 53 -1.68 -4.85 10.08
N ASP A 54 -0.42 -5.08 9.69
CA ASP A 54 0.67 -5.37 10.62
C ASP A 54 0.88 -4.22 11.61
N VAL A 55 0.88 -2.97 11.15
CA VAL A 55 1.08 -1.80 12.01
C VAL A 55 -0.11 -1.60 12.95
N HIS A 56 -1.35 -1.74 12.48
CA HIS A 56 -2.53 -1.68 13.35
C HIS A 56 -2.47 -2.76 14.43
N ASN A 57 -2.23 -4.01 14.07
CA ASN A 57 -2.18 -5.12 15.02
C ASN A 57 -1.00 -4.98 16.00
N LYS A 58 0.15 -4.48 15.55
CA LYS A 58 1.27 -4.18 16.45
C LYS A 58 0.90 -3.14 17.49
N LEU A 59 0.23 -2.06 17.11
CA LEU A 59 -0.18 -1.01 18.05
C LEU A 59 -1.28 -1.50 18.99
N ARG A 60 -2.29 -2.18 18.46
CA ARG A 60 -3.39 -2.78 19.22
C ARG A 60 -2.92 -3.79 20.26
N GLY A 61 -2.00 -4.69 19.89
CA GLY A 61 -1.41 -5.68 20.80
C GLY A 61 -0.51 -5.07 21.87
N ASN A 62 -0.05 -3.83 21.67
CA ASN A 62 0.78 -3.06 22.60
C ASN A 62 0.01 -1.92 23.29
N ALA A 63 -1.32 -1.98 23.32
CA ALA A 63 -2.15 -1.00 24.00
C ALA A 63 -1.66 -0.70 25.42
N LYS A 64 -1.65 0.59 25.77
CA LYS A 64 -1.40 1.10 27.12
C LYS A 64 -2.49 2.12 27.46
N PRO A 65 -3.31 1.90 28.51
CA PRO A 65 -3.43 0.69 29.35
C PRO A 65 -3.71 -0.60 28.56
N GLU A 66 -3.53 -1.76 29.20
CA GLU A 66 -3.78 -3.04 28.53
C GLU A 66 -5.26 -3.23 28.21
N ALA A 67 -5.55 -3.97 27.15
CA ALA A 67 -6.89 -4.24 26.67
C ALA A 67 -7.30 -5.68 26.99
N GLU A 68 -8.42 -5.87 27.68
CA GLU A 68 -8.88 -7.20 28.10
C GLU A 68 -9.29 -8.11 26.93
N ALA A 69 -9.77 -7.51 25.84
CA ALA A 69 -10.30 -8.21 24.67
C ALA A 69 -10.09 -7.39 23.37
N MET A 70 -8.84 -7.18 22.98
CA MET A 70 -8.51 -6.45 21.75
C MET A 70 -8.54 -7.38 20.54
N ASN A 71 -9.36 -7.08 19.53
CA ASN A 71 -9.40 -7.90 18.32
C ASN A 71 -8.20 -7.62 17.43
N ALA A 72 -7.63 -8.66 16.82
CA ALA A 72 -6.79 -8.47 15.64
C ALA A 72 -7.66 -8.04 14.45
N VAL A 73 -7.19 -7.09 13.67
CA VAL A 73 -7.83 -6.68 12.42
C VAL A 73 -7.27 -7.46 11.23
N LYS A 74 -8.08 -7.62 10.19
CA LYS A 74 -7.70 -8.19 8.90
C LYS A 74 -8.00 -7.20 7.77
N TRP A 75 -7.42 -7.42 6.60
CA TRP A 75 -7.76 -6.63 5.43
C TRP A 75 -9.14 -7.01 4.90
N SER A 76 -9.92 -6.02 4.46
CA SER A 76 -11.19 -6.20 3.75
C SER A 76 -11.14 -5.46 2.42
N ALA A 77 -11.30 -6.21 1.34
CA ALA A 77 -11.31 -5.67 -0.02
C ALA A 77 -12.53 -4.77 -0.28
N GLU A 78 -13.67 -5.03 0.39
CA GLU A 78 -14.84 -4.16 0.31
C GLU A 78 -14.59 -2.80 0.96
N LEU A 79 -14.01 -2.80 2.16
CA LEU A 79 -13.65 -1.54 2.84
C LEU A 79 -12.57 -0.78 2.06
N GLU A 80 -11.65 -1.50 1.40
CA GLU A 80 -10.69 -0.90 0.47
C GLU A 80 -11.42 -0.19 -0.67
N CYS A 81 -12.46 -0.78 -1.26
CA CYS A 81 -13.21 -0.12 -2.32
C CYS A 81 -13.88 1.18 -1.86
N LEU A 82 -14.47 1.18 -0.65
CA LEU A 82 -15.04 2.39 -0.07
C LEU A 82 -13.98 3.47 0.18
N ALA A 83 -12.81 3.07 0.66
CA ALA A 83 -11.68 3.98 0.90
C ALA A 83 -11.10 4.54 -0.41
N ILE A 84 -10.98 3.72 -1.46
CA ILE A 84 -10.54 4.16 -2.81
C ILE A 84 -11.57 5.14 -3.38
N LYS A 85 -12.87 4.83 -3.29
CA LYS A 85 -13.95 5.72 -3.74
C LYS A 85 -13.86 7.09 -3.07
N ALA A 86 -13.64 7.12 -1.77
CA ALA A 86 -13.51 8.36 -1.00
C ALA A 86 -12.27 9.15 -1.41
N ALA A 87 -11.10 8.51 -1.42
CA ALA A 87 -9.83 9.16 -1.79
C ALA A 87 -9.86 9.72 -3.22
N TYR A 88 -10.54 9.05 -4.16
CA TYR A 88 -10.63 9.48 -5.57
C TYR A 88 -11.27 10.86 -5.75
N THR A 89 -12.05 11.34 -4.78
CA THR A 89 -12.68 12.66 -4.81
C THR A 89 -11.68 13.81 -4.70
N CYS A 90 -10.48 13.56 -4.16
CA CYS A 90 -9.53 14.61 -3.76
C CYS A 90 -10.12 15.67 -2.81
N VAL A 91 -11.11 15.30 -1.99
CA VAL A 91 -11.70 16.16 -0.96
C VAL A 91 -11.28 15.64 0.42
N PHE A 92 -10.62 16.49 1.22
CA PHE A 92 -10.19 16.15 2.58
C PHE A 92 -11.35 16.33 3.59
N GLU A 93 -12.38 15.52 3.42
CA GLU A 93 -13.55 15.46 4.29
C GLU A 93 -13.96 13.99 4.53
N HIS A 94 -14.64 13.74 5.65
CA HIS A 94 -15.16 12.41 5.94
C HIS A 94 -16.26 12.00 4.96
N SER A 95 -16.27 10.71 4.61
CA SER A 95 -17.22 10.17 3.64
C SER A 95 -18.66 10.21 4.17
N ALA A 96 -19.60 10.56 3.30
CA ALA A 96 -21.03 10.53 3.56
C ALA A 96 -21.73 9.50 2.66
N GLY A 97 -22.94 9.07 3.06
CA GLY A 97 -23.75 8.11 2.31
C GLY A 97 -24.10 6.85 3.11
N SER A 98 -25.12 6.13 2.65
CA SER A 98 -25.62 4.91 3.33
C SER A 98 -24.57 3.79 3.38
N GLU A 99 -23.68 3.72 2.40
CA GLU A 99 -22.63 2.72 2.32
C GLU A 99 -21.53 2.90 3.39
N TYR A 100 -21.35 4.14 3.87
CA TYR A 100 -20.42 4.47 4.96
C TYR A 100 -21.08 4.41 6.33
N GLN A 101 -22.40 4.22 6.40
CA GLN A 101 -23.09 4.05 7.68
C GLN A 101 -22.57 2.82 8.43
N ASN A 102 -22.50 2.97 9.76
CA ASN A 102 -21.98 1.96 10.68
C ASN A 102 -20.54 1.54 10.40
N LYS A 103 -19.73 2.36 9.72
CA LYS A 103 -18.30 2.14 9.52
C LYS A 103 -17.50 3.27 10.18
N GLY A 104 -16.28 2.95 10.59
CA GLY A 104 -15.32 3.95 11.04
C GLY A 104 -14.50 4.48 9.87
N GLU A 105 -13.90 5.65 10.02
CA GLU A 105 -13.02 6.23 9.00
C GLU A 105 -11.92 7.08 9.62
N ASN A 106 -10.68 6.88 9.13
CA ASN A 106 -9.58 7.81 9.36
C ASN A 106 -9.10 8.35 8.03
N ILE A 107 -8.81 9.65 7.99
CA ILE A 107 -8.31 10.35 6.81
C ILE A 107 -6.95 10.99 7.09
N TYR A 108 -6.12 11.09 6.06
CA TYR A 108 -4.82 11.73 6.12
C TYR A 108 -4.50 12.43 4.81
N GLU A 109 -3.93 13.63 4.92
CA GLU A 109 -3.36 14.36 3.79
C GLU A 109 -1.88 14.66 4.07
N GLY A 110 -1.02 14.44 3.08
CA GLY A 110 0.38 14.86 3.14
C GLY A 110 1.28 14.16 2.13
N SER A 111 2.58 14.44 2.17
CA SER A 111 3.56 13.90 1.21
C SER A 111 4.07 12.49 1.54
N ASN A 112 4.02 12.08 2.81
CA ASN A 112 4.39 10.72 3.22
C ASN A 112 3.14 9.88 3.43
N SER A 113 2.82 9.03 2.45
CA SER A 113 1.65 8.17 2.47
C SER A 113 1.96 6.71 2.87
N SER A 114 3.14 6.44 3.43
CA SER A 114 3.53 5.07 3.78
C SER A 114 2.65 4.53 4.93
N PRO A 115 2.21 3.25 4.90
CA PRO A 115 1.29 2.70 5.89
C PRO A 115 1.76 2.91 7.33
N LYS A 116 3.04 2.61 7.59
CA LYS A 116 3.65 2.78 8.91
C LYS A 116 3.58 4.23 9.38
N TYR A 117 3.90 5.19 8.52
CA TYR A 117 3.90 6.60 8.89
C TYR A 117 2.47 7.07 9.22
N VAL A 118 1.52 6.84 8.31
CA VAL A 118 0.14 7.31 8.44
C VAL A 118 -0.51 6.75 9.71
N VAL A 119 -0.44 5.43 9.92
CA VAL A 119 -1.06 4.80 11.09
C VAL A 119 -0.38 5.22 12.40
N THR A 120 0.95 5.39 12.40
CA THR A 120 1.66 5.92 13.58
C THR A 120 1.24 7.35 13.88
N LYS A 121 1.06 8.19 12.85
CA LYS A 121 0.59 9.59 13.02
C LYS A 121 -0.79 9.64 13.67
N TRP A 122 -1.73 8.82 13.19
CA TRP A 122 -3.05 8.67 13.81
C TRP A 122 -2.96 8.16 15.26
N HIS A 123 -2.15 7.13 15.50
CA HIS A 123 -1.96 6.57 16.83
C HIS A 123 -1.32 7.56 17.81
N ASN A 124 -0.45 8.47 17.35
CA ASN A 124 0.22 9.44 18.21
C ASN A 124 -0.74 10.46 18.84
N GLU A 125 -1.99 10.55 18.40
CA GLU A 125 -3.00 11.29 19.15
C GLU A 125 -3.31 10.68 20.53
N THR A 126 -2.78 9.49 20.86
CA THR A 126 -2.76 8.94 22.23
C THR A 126 -2.23 9.95 23.25
N HIS A 127 -1.28 10.82 22.88
CA HIS A 127 -0.77 11.87 23.76
C HIS A 127 -1.82 12.93 24.12
N HIS A 128 -2.93 12.98 23.38
CA HIS A 128 -4.07 13.84 23.62
C HIS A 128 -5.25 13.09 24.25
N TYR A 129 -5.22 11.76 24.34
CA TYR A 129 -6.33 10.99 24.91
C TYR A 129 -6.11 10.72 26.40
N ASP A 130 -7.14 10.95 27.20
CA ASP A 130 -7.15 10.60 28.62
C ASP A 130 -7.97 9.31 28.82
N HIS A 131 -7.28 8.24 29.20
CA HIS A 131 -7.88 6.92 29.43
C HIS A 131 -8.78 6.86 30.66
N ASN A 132 -8.66 7.80 31.61
CA ASN A 132 -9.49 7.84 32.81
C ASN A 132 -10.84 8.51 32.51
N THR A 133 -10.83 9.59 31.72
CA THR A 133 -12.04 10.35 31.39
C THR A 133 -12.67 9.94 30.06
N GLY A 134 -11.93 9.24 29.20
CA GLY A 134 -12.35 8.85 27.86
C GLY A 134 -12.43 10.03 26.89
N LYS A 135 -11.74 11.14 27.18
CA LYS A 135 -11.85 12.40 26.44
C LYS A 135 -10.52 12.81 25.83
N CYS A 136 -10.59 13.55 24.72
CA CYS A 136 -9.43 14.28 24.23
C CYS A 136 -9.13 15.47 25.15
N LYS A 137 -7.85 15.83 25.26
CA LYS A 137 -7.42 17.09 25.88
C LYS A 137 -8.11 18.28 25.19
N PRO A 138 -8.46 19.35 25.92
CA PRO A 138 -9.12 20.52 25.35
C PRO A 138 -8.38 21.07 24.12
N GLY A 139 -9.13 21.30 23.04
CA GLY A 139 -8.58 21.85 21.78
C GLY A 139 -7.69 20.88 20.97
N LYS A 140 -7.65 19.59 21.31
CA LYS A 140 -6.88 18.57 20.59
C LYS A 140 -7.79 17.47 20.03
N GLY A 141 -7.45 16.98 18.85
CA GLY A 141 -8.04 15.78 18.26
C GLY A 141 -7.41 14.50 18.81
N CYS A 142 -8.25 13.49 19.03
CA CYS A 142 -7.85 12.12 19.36
C CYS A 142 -8.70 11.03 18.68
N GLY A 143 -9.54 11.44 17.71
CA GLY A 143 -10.47 10.56 17.01
C GLY A 143 -9.74 9.47 16.24
N HIS A 144 -8.63 9.81 15.56
CA HIS A 144 -7.90 8.83 14.78
C HIS A 144 -7.27 7.77 15.67
N TYR A 145 -6.70 8.16 16.81
CA TYR A 145 -6.20 7.22 17.81
C TYR A 145 -7.31 6.30 18.32
N THR A 146 -8.46 6.87 18.72
CA THR A 146 -9.56 6.06 19.24
C THR A 146 -10.05 5.04 18.22
N GLN A 147 -10.12 5.40 16.94
CA GLN A 147 -10.51 4.50 15.86
C GLN A 147 -9.50 3.36 15.63
N VAL A 148 -8.19 3.65 15.65
CA VAL A 148 -7.13 2.62 15.58
C VAL A 148 -7.28 1.62 16.74
N MET A 149 -7.72 2.11 17.90
CA MET A 149 -7.81 1.35 19.15
C MET A 149 -9.21 0.83 19.50
N THR A 150 -10.20 0.97 18.62
CA THR A 150 -11.56 0.42 18.81
C THR A 150 -11.49 -1.12 18.85
N ALA A 151 -11.69 -1.72 20.02
CA ALA A 151 -11.53 -3.16 20.21
C ALA A 151 -12.43 -3.99 19.29
N ALA A 152 -13.67 -3.53 19.06
CA ALA A 152 -14.67 -4.25 18.28
C ALA A 152 -14.33 -4.39 16.80
N VAL A 153 -13.52 -3.48 16.22
CA VAL A 153 -13.14 -3.52 14.81
C VAL A 153 -12.43 -4.84 14.49
N LEU A 154 -12.88 -5.49 13.42
CA LEU A 154 -12.32 -6.76 12.92
C LEU A 154 -11.62 -6.60 11.58
N GLU A 155 -11.97 -5.57 10.82
CA GLU A 155 -11.57 -5.42 9.43
C GLU A 155 -11.24 -3.96 9.13
N ILE A 156 -10.25 -3.79 8.26
CA ILE A 156 -9.82 -2.50 7.74
C ILE A 156 -9.62 -2.60 6.23
N GLY A 157 -9.86 -1.51 5.52
CA GLY A 157 -9.46 -1.37 4.13
C GLY A 157 -9.08 0.08 3.86
N CYS A 158 -7.97 0.29 3.17
CA CYS A 158 -7.43 1.62 2.94
C CYS A 158 -7.24 1.91 1.45
N GLY A 159 -7.49 3.15 1.07
CA GLY A 159 -7.35 3.70 -0.27
C GLY A 159 -6.51 4.95 -0.25
N ILE A 160 -5.98 5.31 -1.41
CA ILE A 160 -5.15 6.49 -1.58
C ILE A 160 -5.42 7.11 -2.93
N LYS A 161 -5.39 8.44 -3.01
CA LYS A 161 -5.25 9.19 -4.25
C LYS A 161 -4.02 10.08 -4.17
N ARG A 162 -3.07 9.84 -5.06
CA ARG A 162 -1.83 10.61 -5.17
C ARG A 162 -2.02 11.87 -6.00
N GLY A 163 -1.33 12.94 -5.61
CA GLY A 163 -1.29 14.19 -6.37
C GLY A 163 -2.57 15.03 -6.29
N CYS A 164 -3.36 14.92 -5.22
CA CYS A 164 -4.45 15.85 -4.95
C CYS A 164 -3.86 17.22 -4.56
N GLY A 165 -3.76 18.16 -5.50
CA GLY A 165 -3.22 19.50 -5.20
C GLY A 165 -1.77 19.51 -4.68
N GLY A 166 -0.98 18.48 -4.99
CA GLY A 166 0.40 18.33 -4.53
C GLY A 166 0.59 17.48 -3.26
N SER A 167 -0.50 16.95 -2.69
CA SER A 167 -0.48 16.02 -1.55
C SER A 167 -1.01 14.63 -1.94
N ASP A 168 -0.72 13.63 -1.12
CA ASP A 168 -1.42 12.34 -1.17
C ASP A 168 -2.57 12.34 -0.15
N LEU A 169 -3.73 11.86 -0.59
CA LEU A 169 -4.94 11.78 0.21
C LEU A 169 -5.24 10.31 0.53
N VAL A 170 -5.26 9.95 1.81
CA VAL A 170 -5.39 8.57 2.30
C VAL A 170 -6.66 8.44 3.13
N PHE A 171 -7.43 7.39 2.85
CA PHE A 171 -8.60 6.99 3.62
C PHE A 171 -8.39 5.56 4.13
N CYS A 172 -8.74 5.29 5.37
CA CYS A 172 -8.90 3.93 5.90
C CYS A 172 -10.30 3.80 6.48
N VAL A 173 -11.06 2.85 5.97
CA VAL A 173 -12.40 2.51 6.45
C VAL A 173 -12.31 1.28 7.34
N TYR A 174 -13.01 1.32 8.46
CA TYR A 174 -13.00 0.30 9.51
C TYR A 174 -14.38 -0.36 9.58
N SER A 175 -14.43 -1.66 9.84
CA SER A 175 -15.71 -2.32 10.15
C SER A 175 -16.33 -1.75 11.43
N HIS A 176 -17.62 -2.01 11.64
CA HIS A 176 -18.38 -1.42 12.73
C HIS A 176 -17.70 -1.63 14.10
N GLY A 177 -17.70 -0.58 14.91
CA GLY A 177 -17.27 -0.65 16.30
C GLY A 177 -17.41 0.72 16.96
N ASN A 178 -17.93 0.71 18.19
CA ASN A 178 -18.11 1.93 18.97
C ASN A 178 -17.21 1.89 20.21
N GLY A 179 -16.58 3.02 20.50
CA GLY A 179 -15.76 3.20 21.69
C GLY A 179 -14.40 2.51 21.62
N ILE A 180 -13.47 3.00 22.43
CA ILE A 180 -12.15 2.38 22.57
C ILE A 180 -12.25 1.04 23.32
N TYR A 181 -11.15 0.29 23.41
CA TYR A 181 -11.06 -0.93 24.19
C TYR A 181 -11.35 -0.76 25.69
N LYS A 182 -11.81 -1.84 26.32
CA LYS A 182 -11.93 -1.93 27.78
C LYS A 182 -10.58 -2.28 28.40
N GLN A 183 -10.23 -1.58 29.48
CA GLN A 183 -8.96 -1.78 30.18
C GLN A 183 -8.98 -3.06 31.00
N GLY A 184 -7.90 -3.84 30.93
CA GLY A 184 -7.71 -5.05 31.74
C GLY A 184 -6.55 -5.90 31.20
N PRO A 185 -6.16 -6.96 31.93
CA PRO A 185 -5.05 -7.81 31.52
C PRO A 185 -5.28 -8.36 30.11
N LYS A 186 -4.25 -8.34 29.27
CA LYS A 186 -4.34 -8.82 27.89
C LYS A 186 -5.02 -10.19 27.82
N CYS A 187 -5.94 -10.32 26.87
CA CYS A 187 -6.67 -11.55 26.60
C CYS A 187 -7.58 -12.10 27.71
N SER A 188 -7.72 -11.42 28.85
CA SER A 188 -8.53 -11.92 29.97
C SER A 188 -10.03 -12.06 29.64
N LYS A 189 -10.50 -11.41 28.58
CA LYS A 189 -11.91 -11.45 28.13
C LYS A 189 -12.06 -11.77 26.64
N CYS A 190 -11.07 -12.39 26.00
CA CYS A 190 -11.26 -12.83 24.62
C CYS A 190 -12.42 -13.84 24.52
N PRO A 191 -13.33 -13.70 23.55
CA PRO A 191 -14.45 -14.62 23.38
C PRO A 191 -13.97 -15.97 22.83
N ALA A 192 -14.75 -17.03 23.07
CA ALA A 192 -14.40 -18.39 22.68
C ALA A 192 -14.19 -18.54 21.17
N GLU A 193 -14.94 -17.80 20.36
CA GLU A 193 -14.86 -17.81 18.90
C GLU A 193 -13.62 -17.09 18.37
N ARG A 194 -12.98 -16.25 19.21
CA ARG A 194 -11.76 -15.51 18.87
C ARG A 194 -10.75 -15.63 20.02
N PRO A 195 -10.18 -16.83 20.22
CA PRO A 195 -9.24 -17.08 21.31
C PRO A 195 -8.01 -16.17 21.25
N CYS A 196 -7.34 -16.05 22.40
CA CYS A 196 -6.12 -15.28 22.50
C CYS A 196 -4.99 -15.89 21.66
N ASP A 197 -4.36 -15.06 20.81
CA ASP A 197 -3.00 -15.31 20.37
C ASP A 197 -2.03 -14.74 21.42
N THR A 198 -1.41 -15.63 22.18
CA THR A 198 -0.52 -15.25 23.29
C THR A 198 0.74 -14.52 22.84
N LYS A 199 1.13 -14.63 21.55
CA LYS A 199 2.30 -13.91 21.03
C LYS A 199 2.01 -12.43 20.80
N THR A 200 0.79 -12.13 20.35
CA THR A 200 0.38 -10.76 20.02
C THR A 200 -0.45 -10.10 21.12
N GLY A 201 -1.06 -10.89 22.01
CA GLY A 201 -1.99 -10.40 23.03
C GLY A 201 -3.34 -9.97 22.43
N LEU A 202 -3.69 -10.49 21.25
CA LEU A 202 -4.90 -10.15 20.53
C LEU A 202 -5.87 -11.34 20.50
N CYS A 203 -7.17 -11.05 20.49
CA CYS A 203 -8.22 -12.01 20.23
C CYS A 203 -8.26 -12.29 18.72
N THR A 204 -7.91 -13.52 18.33
CA THR A 204 -7.78 -13.97 16.95
C THR A 204 -8.77 -15.10 16.66
N GLY A 205 -9.44 -15.05 15.52
CA GLY A 205 -10.38 -16.11 15.13
C GLY A 205 -10.90 -15.90 13.72
N LYS A 206 -11.83 -16.75 13.27
CA LYS A 206 -12.56 -16.48 12.03
C LYS A 206 -13.40 -15.25 12.27
N ALA A 207 -13.09 -14.15 11.58
CA ALA A 207 -14.09 -13.11 11.41
C ALA A 207 -15.29 -13.82 10.78
N GLN A 208 -16.51 -13.58 11.26
CA GLN A 208 -17.67 -13.95 10.47
C GLN A 208 -17.65 -13.05 9.24
N THR A 209 -16.94 -13.50 8.23
CA THR A 209 -16.82 -12.82 6.95
C THR A 209 -18.19 -12.93 6.30
N SER A 210 -19.02 -11.88 6.39
CA SER A 210 -20.13 -11.71 5.46
C SER A 210 -19.65 -11.28 4.07
N PHE A 211 -18.33 -11.16 3.87
CA PHE A 211 -17.74 -10.51 2.71
C PHE A 211 -16.82 -11.47 1.97
N PRO A 212 -17.11 -11.80 0.70
CA PRO A 212 -16.35 -12.78 -0.06
C PRO A 212 -14.91 -12.31 -0.28
N ASP A 213 -13.99 -13.24 -0.03
CA ASP A 213 -12.58 -13.14 -0.43
C ASP A 213 -12.52 -13.16 -1.96
N GLY A 214 -12.43 -11.98 -2.56
CA GLY A 214 -12.45 -11.81 -4.00
C GLY A 214 -11.80 -10.50 -4.38
N SER A 215 -11.07 -10.53 -5.50
CA SER A 215 -10.52 -9.35 -6.16
C SER A 215 -11.65 -8.43 -6.64
N VAL A 216 -12.21 -7.64 -5.74
CA VAL A 216 -13.21 -6.64 -6.09
C VAL A 216 -12.53 -5.52 -6.90
N ASN A 217 -13.03 -5.28 -8.10
CA ASN A 217 -12.62 -4.12 -8.88
C ASN A 217 -13.22 -2.86 -8.25
N CYS A 218 -12.40 -2.19 -7.45
CA CYS A 218 -12.78 -0.99 -6.70
C CYS A 218 -12.85 0.28 -7.55
N LEU A 219 -12.50 0.21 -8.83
CA LEU A 219 -12.43 1.41 -9.67
C LEU A 219 -13.83 1.89 -10.04
N PRO A 220 -14.14 3.19 -9.86
CA PRO A 220 -15.35 3.75 -10.43
C PRO A 220 -15.33 3.50 -11.95
N LYS A 221 -16.42 2.93 -12.49
CA LYS A 221 -16.58 2.74 -13.93
C LYS A 221 -16.34 4.09 -14.60
N LYS A 222 -15.35 4.19 -15.51
CA LYS A 222 -15.12 5.40 -16.29
C LYS A 222 -16.45 5.84 -16.91
N GLY A 223 -16.95 7.01 -16.51
CA GLY A 223 -17.91 7.73 -17.32
C GLY A 223 -17.31 7.94 -18.71
N ALA A 224 -18.12 7.80 -19.74
CA ALA A 224 -17.71 7.98 -21.12
C ALA A 224 -17.02 9.33 -21.32
N GLY A 225 -15.83 9.31 -21.94
CA GLY A 225 -15.13 10.51 -22.40
C GLY A 225 -13.83 10.82 -21.67
N LEU A 226 -12.76 10.06 -21.95
CA LEU A 226 -11.41 10.58 -21.81
C LEU A 226 -10.78 10.61 -23.20
N ASN A 227 -10.70 11.80 -23.80
CA ASN A 227 -9.90 12.02 -25.00
C ASN A 227 -8.43 11.75 -24.65
N LEU A 228 -7.85 10.70 -25.23
CA LEU A 228 -6.41 10.51 -25.15
C LEU A 228 -5.71 11.66 -25.89
N PRO A 229 -4.63 12.22 -25.34
CA PRO A 229 -3.78 13.12 -26.09
C PRO A 229 -3.18 12.36 -27.28
N THR A 230 -3.28 12.95 -28.47
CA THR A 230 -2.77 12.45 -29.76
C THR A 230 -1.24 12.27 -29.81
N SER A 231 -0.52 12.47 -28.70
CA SER A 231 0.93 12.31 -28.60
C SER A 231 1.38 10.85 -28.43
N LEU A 232 0.52 9.96 -27.91
CA LEU A 232 0.88 8.55 -27.69
C LEU A 232 0.84 7.70 -28.97
N THR A 233 0.22 8.17 -30.05
CA THR A 233 0.22 7.48 -31.35
C THR A 233 1.55 7.66 -32.10
N TRP A 234 2.31 8.71 -31.82
CA TRP A 234 3.60 8.98 -32.47
C TRP A 234 4.73 8.06 -31.98
N ILE A 235 4.72 7.71 -30.70
CA ILE A 235 5.74 6.81 -30.11
C ILE A 235 5.56 5.37 -30.66
N GLY A 236 4.31 4.93 -30.87
CA GLY A 236 4.00 3.65 -31.50
C GLY A 236 4.45 3.57 -32.97
N LEU A 237 4.30 4.67 -33.73
CA LEU A 237 4.77 4.74 -35.12
C LEU A 237 6.30 4.72 -35.22
N LEU A 238 7.01 5.38 -34.30
CA LEU A 238 8.48 5.40 -34.29
C LEU A 238 9.09 4.03 -33.94
N LEU A 239 8.47 3.28 -33.03
CA LEU A 239 8.89 1.90 -32.70
C LEU A 239 8.65 0.93 -33.86
N HIS A 240 7.54 1.07 -34.60
CA HIS A 240 7.29 0.26 -35.80
C HIS A 240 8.24 0.59 -36.96
N ALA A 241 8.57 1.88 -37.16
CA ALA A 241 9.51 2.30 -38.19
C ALA A 241 10.96 1.85 -37.89
N GLY A 242 11.37 1.85 -36.61
CA GLY A 242 12.69 1.38 -36.19
C GLY A 242 12.90 -0.13 -36.38
N LEU A 243 11.87 -0.95 -36.13
CA LEU A 243 11.94 -2.40 -36.37
C LEU A 243 11.94 -2.76 -37.86
N MET A 244 11.24 -2.00 -38.71
CA MET A 244 11.22 -2.22 -40.16
C MET A 244 12.54 -1.84 -40.84
N ALA A 245 13.28 -0.86 -40.30
CA ALA A 245 14.61 -0.49 -40.82
C ALA A 245 15.68 -1.57 -40.59
N LEU A 246 15.54 -2.37 -39.52
CA LEU A 246 16.44 -3.50 -39.22
C LEU A 246 16.20 -4.72 -40.12
N SER A 247 15.00 -4.88 -40.67
CA SER A 247 14.68 -5.97 -41.61
C SER A 247 15.08 -5.70 -43.06
N LEU A 248 15.46 -4.46 -43.43
CA LEU A 248 15.80 -4.09 -44.81
C LEU A 248 17.31 -4.11 -45.13
N PHE A 249 18.18 -4.40 -44.16
CA PHE A 249 19.63 -4.54 -44.39
C PHE A 249 20.20 -5.84 -43.78
N PRO A 250 20.10 -7.00 -44.46
CA PRO A 250 20.70 -8.25 -43.98
C PRO A 250 22.23 -8.32 -44.13
N GLY A 251 22.94 -7.20 -44.37
CA GLY A 251 24.29 -7.22 -44.94
C GLY A 251 25.36 -6.33 -44.30
N ALA A 252 25.09 -5.66 -43.18
CA ALA A 252 26.02 -4.68 -42.60
C ALA A 252 26.76 -5.18 -41.34
N PHE A 253 27.18 -6.45 -41.29
CA PHE A 253 28.23 -6.91 -40.36
C PHE A 253 29.02 -8.06 -40.99
N ARG A 254 29.92 -7.71 -41.91
CA ARG A 254 31.14 -8.48 -42.17
C ARG A 254 32.31 -7.52 -42.00
N LEU A 255 32.97 -7.61 -40.85
CA LEU A 255 34.41 -7.46 -40.61
C LEU A 255 34.69 -7.99 -39.20
#